data_AF-A0A212D0X3-F1
#
_entry.id   AF-A0A212D0X3-F1
#
_cell.length_a   1.000
_cell.length_b   1.000
_cell.length_c   1.000
_cell.angle_alpha   90.00
_cell.angle_beta   90.00
_cell.angle_gamma   90.00
#
_symmetry.space_group_name_H-M   'P 1'
#
loop_
_entity.id
_entity.type
_entity.pdbx_description
1 polymer ?
#
loop_
_entity_poly.entity_id
_entity_poly.type
_entity_poly.pdbx_seq_one_letter_code
_entity_poly.pdbx_strand_id
1 'polypeptide(L)'
;SMVNTKPEQAEEESEEVREQKHKTFVEKYEKQIKHFGMLRRWDDSQKYLSDNVHLVCEETANYLVIWCIDLEVEEKCALMEQVAHQTIVMQFILELAKSLKVDPRACFRQFFTKIKTADRQYMEGFNDELEAFKDRVRGRAKLRIEKAMKEYEEEERKKRLGPGGLDPVEVYESLPEELQKCFDAKDVQMLQDAISKMDPTDAKYHMQRCIDSGLWVPNSKSSEAKEGEEAGPGDPLLEATPKSGDEKDVSA
;
A
#
# COMPACT_ATOMS: atom_id res chain seq x y z
N SER A 1 -17.38 -55.30 -0.04
CA SER A 1 -17.77 -54.01 -0.61
C SER A 1 -17.96 -53.01 0.50
N MET A 2 -17.10 -52.00 0.60
CA MET A 2 -17.31 -50.88 1.52
C MET A 2 -18.11 -49.81 0.78
N VAL A 3 -19.36 -49.64 1.19
CA VAL A 3 -20.20 -48.53 0.73
C VAL A 3 -19.72 -47.29 1.47
N ASN A 4 -19.17 -46.32 0.74
CA ASN A 4 -18.80 -45.02 1.29
C ASN A 4 -20.09 -44.22 1.55
N THR A 5 -20.69 -44.41 2.71
CA THR A 5 -21.85 -43.64 3.16
C THR A 5 -21.42 -42.18 3.35
N LYS A 6 -22.08 -41.25 2.66
CA LYS A 6 -21.80 -39.80 2.72
C LYS A 6 -21.75 -39.30 4.18
N PRO A 7 -20.80 -38.43 4.56
CA PRO A 7 -20.97 -37.59 5.73
C PRO A 7 -22.18 -36.69 5.53
N GLU A 8 -23.01 -36.64 6.56
CA GLU A 8 -24.21 -35.82 6.71
C GLU A 8 -23.87 -34.32 6.65
N GLN A 9 -24.90 -33.51 6.38
CA GLN A 9 -24.88 -32.07 6.10
C GLN A 9 -23.71 -31.29 6.72
N ALA A 10 -22.99 -30.56 5.87
CA ALA A 10 -21.98 -29.60 6.31
C ALA A 10 -22.63 -28.55 7.21
N GLU A 11 -22.41 -28.66 8.52
CA GLU A 11 -22.62 -27.57 9.47
C GLU A 11 -21.83 -26.35 8.97
N GLU A 12 -22.43 -25.16 9.04
CA GLU A 12 -21.71 -23.91 8.72
C GLU A 12 -20.52 -23.77 9.68
N GLU A 13 -19.31 -24.06 9.19
CA GLU A 13 -18.06 -23.81 9.93
C GLU A 13 -18.04 -22.34 10.37
N SER A 14 -17.80 -22.09 11.65
CA SER A 14 -17.68 -20.74 12.20
C SER A 14 -16.58 -19.96 11.46
N GLU A 15 -16.68 -18.63 11.46
CA GLU A 15 -15.70 -17.76 10.80
C GLU A 15 -14.28 -17.96 11.35
N GLU A 16 -14.14 -18.18 12.66
CA GLU A 16 -12.86 -18.46 13.32
C GLU A 16 -12.22 -19.76 12.81
N VAL A 17 -13.01 -20.82 12.58
CA VAL A 17 -12.51 -22.10 12.05
C VAL A 17 -12.05 -21.92 10.60
N ARG A 18 -12.81 -21.17 9.80
CA ARG A 18 -12.44 -20.84 8.41
C ARG A 18 -11.15 -20.03 8.36
N GLU A 19 -10.96 -19.07 9.26
CA GLU A 19 -9.74 -18.27 9.34
C GLU A 19 -8.51 -19.11 9.74
N GLN A 20 -8.63 -19.97 10.75
CA GLN A 20 -7.53 -20.86 11.16
C GLN A 20 -7.17 -21.86 10.05
N LYS A 21 -8.17 -22.42 9.38
CA LYS A 21 -8.00 -23.30 8.22
C LYS A 21 -7.31 -22.55 7.07
N HIS A 22 -7.74 -21.32 6.79
CA HIS A 22 -7.10 -20.48 5.78
C HIS A 22 -5.62 -20.24 6.11
N LYS A 23 -5.31 -19.82 7.33
CA LYS A 23 -3.95 -19.55 7.78
C LYS A 23 -3.05 -20.79 7.65
N THR A 24 -3.46 -21.91 8.22
CA THR A 24 -2.68 -23.16 8.17
C THR A 24 -2.54 -23.72 6.76
N PHE A 25 -3.57 -23.60 5.92
CA PHE A 25 -3.52 -24.00 4.51
C PHE A 25 -2.52 -23.17 3.72
N VAL A 26 -2.59 -21.84 3.87
CA VAL A 26 -1.69 -20.90 3.20
C VAL A 26 -0.25 -21.16 3.64
N GLU A 27 0.02 -21.26 4.93
CA GLU A 27 1.37 -21.55 5.45
C GLU A 27 1.94 -22.86 4.88
N LYS A 28 1.11 -23.89 4.73
CA LYS A 28 1.53 -25.19 4.21
C LYS A 28 1.78 -25.20 2.71
N TYR A 29 0.95 -24.50 1.94
CA TYR A 29 0.93 -24.62 0.47
C TYR A 29 1.33 -23.33 -0.27
N GLU A 30 1.84 -22.32 0.44
CA GLU A 30 2.19 -21.00 -0.11
C GLU A 30 2.99 -21.07 -1.42
N LYS A 31 4.08 -21.85 -1.43
CA LYS A 31 4.94 -22.01 -2.61
C LYS A 31 4.20 -22.63 -3.78
N GLN A 32 3.29 -23.56 -3.51
CA GLN A 32 2.51 -24.22 -4.54
C GLN A 32 1.44 -23.29 -5.12
N ILE A 33 0.81 -22.48 -4.27
CA ILE A 33 -0.15 -21.44 -4.66
C ILE A 33 0.55 -20.39 -5.54
N LYS A 34 1.71 -19.88 -5.09
CA LYS A 34 2.52 -18.93 -5.86
C LYS A 34 2.95 -19.50 -7.21
N HIS A 35 3.37 -20.77 -7.25
CA HIS A 35 3.70 -21.43 -8.51
C HIS A 35 2.51 -21.47 -9.47
N PHE A 36 1.33 -21.88 -9.00
CA PHE A 36 0.11 -21.83 -9.80
C PHE A 36 -0.17 -20.42 -10.32
N GLY A 37 -0.06 -19.41 -9.45
CA GLY A 37 -0.25 -17.99 -9.81
C GLY A 37 0.69 -17.48 -10.91
N MET A 38 1.86 -18.10 -11.08
CA MET A 38 2.81 -17.71 -12.13
C MET A 38 2.59 -18.45 -13.46
N LEU A 39 1.72 -19.46 -13.53
CA LEU A 39 1.41 -20.16 -14.77
C LEU A 39 0.55 -19.29 -15.72
N ARG A 40 0.54 -19.62 -17.01
CA ARG A 40 -0.31 -18.93 -18.02
C ARG A 40 -1.08 -19.88 -18.91
N ARG A 41 -0.39 -20.91 -19.42
CA ARG A 41 -0.95 -21.82 -20.41
C ARG A 41 -1.99 -22.72 -19.75
N TRP A 42 -3.11 -22.89 -20.43
CA TRP A 42 -4.23 -23.71 -19.93
C TRP A 42 -3.82 -25.15 -19.62
N ASP A 43 -2.99 -25.76 -20.45
CA ASP A 43 -2.51 -27.13 -20.24
C ASP A 43 -1.63 -27.24 -18.99
N ASP A 44 -0.75 -26.27 -18.77
CA ASP A 44 0.16 -26.24 -17.63
C ASP A 44 -0.63 -26.03 -16.32
N SER A 45 -1.55 -25.06 -16.30
CA SER A 45 -2.44 -24.83 -15.16
C SER A 45 -3.29 -26.05 -14.84
N GLN A 46 -3.88 -26.69 -15.85
CA GLN A 46 -4.71 -27.89 -15.67
C GLN A 46 -3.89 -29.08 -15.16
N LYS A 47 -2.68 -29.28 -15.70
CA LYS A 47 -1.77 -30.32 -15.25
C LYS A 47 -1.34 -30.07 -13.81
N TYR A 48 -0.93 -28.86 -13.49
CA TYR A 48 -0.46 -28.51 -12.16
C TYR A 48 -1.54 -28.69 -11.09
N LEU A 49 -2.78 -28.27 -11.37
CA LEU A 49 -3.93 -28.52 -10.48
C LEU A 49 -4.33 -29.99 -10.42
N SER A 50 -4.07 -30.79 -11.47
CA SER A 50 -4.27 -32.25 -11.40
C SER A 50 -3.27 -32.91 -10.45
N ASP A 51 -2.01 -32.46 -10.48
CA ASP A 51 -0.96 -32.96 -9.61
C ASP A 51 -1.11 -32.43 -8.16
N ASN A 52 -1.78 -31.28 -7.99
CA ASN A 52 -1.98 -30.60 -6.70
C ASN A 52 -3.46 -30.22 -6.47
N VAL A 53 -4.35 -31.22 -6.50
CA VAL A 53 -5.81 -31.00 -6.46
C VAL A 53 -6.31 -30.28 -5.21
N HIS A 54 -5.58 -30.36 -4.09
CA HIS A 54 -5.90 -29.66 -2.85
C HIS A 54 -5.85 -28.13 -2.99
N LEU A 55 -5.16 -27.60 -4.00
CA LEU A 55 -5.11 -26.17 -4.31
C LEU A 55 -6.41 -25.64 -4.93
N VAL A 56 -7.29 -26.51 -5.40
CA VAL A 56 -8.58 -26.12 -5.98
C VAL A 56 -9.58 -25.85 -4.85
N CYS A 57 -9.49 -24.66 -4.25
CA CYS A 57 -10.32 -24.22 -3.13
C CYS A 57 -10.35 -22.69 -2.99
N GLU A 58 -11.24 -22.18 -2.13
CA GLU A 58 -11.41 -20.75 -1.88
C GLU A 58 -10.18 -20.12 -1.22
N GLU A 59 -9.47 -20.86 -0.37
CA GLU A 59 -8.27 -20.37 0.32
C GLU A 59 -7.17 -19.98 -0.67
N THR A 60 -6.98 -20.77 -1.74
CA THR A 60 -6.05 -20.43 -2.82
C THR A 60 -6.46 -19.15 -3.53
N ALA A 61 -7.74 -19.01 -3.89
CA ALA A 61 -8.24 -17.80 -4.54
C ALA A 61 -8.02 -16.56 -3.66
N ASN A 62 -8.37 -16.65 -2.37
CA ASN A 62 -8.22 -15.56 -1.40
C ASN A 62 -6.75 -15.15 -1.25
N TYR A 63 -5.84 -16.12 -1.16
CA TYR A 63 -4.41 -15.83 -1.08
C TYR A 63 -3.90 -15.12 -2.34
N LEU A 64 -4.25 -15.61 -3.53
CA LEU A 64 -3.81 -14.99 -4.79
C LEU A 64 -4.33 -13.55 -4.92
N VAL A 65 -5.55 -13.27 -4.46
CA VAL A 65 -6.10 -11.91 -4.40
C VAL A 65 -5.25 -11.00 -3.52
N ILE A 66 -4.89 -11.44 -2.32
CA ILE A 66 -4.03 -10.66 -1.40
C ILE A 66 -2.66 -10.45 -2.03
N TRP A 67 -2.09 -11.51 -2.62
CA TRP A 67 -0.78 -11.45 -3.26
C TRP A 67 -0.77 -10.48 -4.46
N CYS A 68 -1.83 -10.39 -5.26
CA CYS A 68 -1.97 -9.37 -6.30
C CYS A 68 -1.87 -7.95 -5.72
N ILE A 69 -2.51 -7.68 -4.57
CA ILE A 69 -2.45 -6.35 -3.93
C ILE A 69 -1.04 -6.07 -3.43
N ASP A 70 -0.39 -7.05 -2.78
CA ASP A 70 0.99 -6.89 -2.30
C ASP A 70 1.94 -6.60 -3.45
N LEU A 71 1.83 -7.34 -4.56
CA LEU A 71 2.64 -7.10 -5.75
C LEU A 71 2.43 -5.71 -6.34
N GLU A 72 1.19 -5.21 -6.36
CA GLU A 72 0.89 -3.86 -6.84
C GLU A 72 1.46 -2.77 -5.91
N VAL A 73 1.37 -2.96 -4.59
CA VAL A 73 1.99 -2.07 -3.60
C VAL A 73 3.52 -2.08 -3.72
N GLU A 74 4.11 -3.23 -4.06
CA GLU A 74 5.55 -3.39 -4.33
C GLU A 74 5.97 -2.92 -5.74
N GLU A 75 5.08 -2.29 -6.50
CA GLU A 75 5.32 -1.82 -7.88
C GLU A 75 5.69 -2.92 -8.89
N LYS A 76 5.37 -4.19 -8.57
CA LYS A 76 5.58 -5.35 -9.44
C LYS A 76 4.38 -5.58 -10.37
N CYS A 77 3.93 -4.54 -11.07
CA CYS A 77 2.69 -4.54 -11.84
C CYS A 77 2.62 -5.68 -12.87
N ALA A 78 3.70 -5.94 -13.62
CA ALA A 78 3.71 -7.02 -14.63
C ALA A 78 3.48 -8.42 -14.02
N LEU A 79 4.04 -8.66 -12.82
CA LEU A 79 3.81 -9.90 -12.10
C LEU A 79 2.40 -9.94 -11.50
N MET A 80 1.88 -8.81 -11.01
CA MET A 80 0.50 -8.69 -10.55
C MET A 80 -0.48 -9.10 -11.65
N GLU A 81 -0.31 -8.63 -12.89
CA GLU A 81 -1.21 -8.97 -14.00
C GLU A 81 -1.19 -10.47 -14.33
N GLN A 82 0.01 -11.08 -14.27
CA GLN A 82 0.18 -12.52 -14.45
C GLN A 82 -0.56 -13.32 -13.36
N VAL A 83 -0.41 -12.93 -12.09
CA VAL A 83 -1.08 -13.57 -10.96
C VAL A 83 -2.58 -13.34 -11.03
N ALA A 84 -3.02 -12.13 -11.39
CA ALA A 84 -4.42 -11.76 -11.54
C ALA A 84 -5.15 -12.68 -12.53
N HIS A 85 -4.50 -13.02 -13.64
CA HIS A 85 -5.05 -13.99 -14.59
C HIS A 85 -5.37 -15.33 -13.91
N GLN A 86 -4.43 -15.90 -13.16
CA GLN A 86 -4.64 -17.19 -12.47
C GLN A 86 -5.63 -17.07 -11.30
N THR A 87 -5.74 -15.90 -10.68
CA THR A 87 -6.78 -15.62 -9.69
C THR A 87 -8.18 -15.76 -10.30
N ILE A 88 -8.41 -15.15 -11.47
CA ILE A 88 -9.70 -15.27 -12.18
C ILE A 88 -9.96 -16.70 -12.64
N VAL A 89 -8.93 -17.42 -13.08
CA VAL A 89 -9.05 -18.86 -13.39
C VAL A 89 -9.57 -19.65 -12.20
N MET A 90 -8.98 -19.46 -11.01
CA MET A 90 -9.45 -20.14 -9.81
C MET A 90 -10.88 -19.73 -9.44
N GLN A 91 -11.22 -18.44 -9.54
CA GLN A 91 -12.57 -17.94 -9.25
C GLN A 91 -13.62 -18.56 -10.19
N PHE A 92 -13.35 -18.63 -11.49
CA PHE A 92 -14.26 -19.24 -12.47
C PHE A 92 -14.41 -20.75 -12.25
N ILE A 93 -13.34 -21.44 -11.83
CA ILE A 93 -13.43 -22.87 -11.42
C ILE A 93 -14.40 -23.02 -10.24
N LEU A 94 -14.25 -22.17 -9.22
CA LEU A 94 -15.11 -22.19 -8.03
C LEU A 94 -16.56 -21.81 -8.35
N GLU A 95 -16.77 -20.83 -9.23
CA GLU A 95 -18.09 -20.40 -9.70
C GLU A 95 -18.80 -21.49 -10.52
N LEU A 96 -18.06 -22.17 -11.41
CA LEU A 96 -18.57 -23.31 -12.14
C LEU A 96 -18.99 -24.43 -11.18
N ALA A 97 -18.19 -24.70 -10.15
CA ALA A 97 -18.50 -25.71 -9.14
C ALA A 97 -19.78 -25.37 -8.36
N LYS A 98 -19.92 -24.09 -7.95
CA LYS A 98 -21.13 -23.57 -7.30
C LYS A 98 -22.35 -23.73 -8.19
N SER A 99 -22.23 -23.38 -9.48
CA SER A 99 -23.31 -23.50 -10.46
C SER A 99 -23.74 -24.96 -10.69
N LEU A 100 -22.78 -25.89 -10.71
CA LEU A 100 -23.03 -27.31 -10.87
C LEU A 100 -23.39 -28.03 -9.56
N LYS A 101 -23.28 -27.36 -8.41
CA LYS A 101 -23.46 -27.93 -7.06
C LYS A 101 -22.59 -29.17 -6.82
N VAL A 102 -21.34 -29.11 -7.28
CA VAL A 102 -20.34 -30.18 -7.09
C VAL A 102 -19.09 -29.60 -6.43
N ASP A 103 -18.26 -30.48 -5.85
CA ASP A 103 -16.95 -30.07 -5.33
C ASP A 103 -16.06 -29.55 -6.49
N PRO A 104 -15.41 -28.37 -6.34
CA PRO A 104 -14.58 -27.80 -7.40
C PRO A 104 -13.42 -28.71 -7.81
N ARG A 105 -12.90 -29.54 -6.91
CA ARG A 105 -11.86 -30.54 -7.17
C ARG A 105 -12.32 -31.64 -8.13
N ALA A 106 -13.62 -31.89 -8.20
CA ALA A 106 -14.21 -32.87 -9.10
C ALA A 106 -14.50 -32.29 -10.50
N CYS A 107 -14.68 -30.97 -10.64
CA CYS A 107 -15.11 -30.35 -11.89
C CYS A 107 -14.13 -29.35 -12.53
N PHE A 108 -13.00 -29.00 -11.89
CA PHE A 108 -12.07 -27.99 -12.44
C PHE A 108 -11.58 -28.29 -13.86
N ARG A 109 -11.43 -29.57 -14.23
CA ARG A 109 -11.03 -29.97 -15.59
C ARG A 109 -12.06 -29.53 -16.64
N GLN A 110 -13.35 -29.49 -16.28
CA GLN A 110 -14.41 -29.06 -17.19
C GLN A 110 -14.30 -27.57 -17.52
N PHE A 111 -13.84 -26.73 -16.58
CA PHE A 111 -13.52 -25.33 -16.86
C PHE A 111 -12.47 -25.24 -17.97
N PHE A 112 -11.36 -25.97 -17.85
CA PHE A 112 -10.30 -25.95 -18.87
C PHE A 112 -10.75 -26.49 -20.23
N THR A 113 -11.64 -27.50 -20.25
CA THR A 113 -12.27 -27.95 -21.50
C THR A 113 -13.10 -26.84 -22.12
N LYS A 114 -13.95 -26.17 -21.33
CA LYS A 114 -14.83 -25.10 -21.81
C LYS A 114 -14.05 -23.89 -22.32
N ILE A 115 -13.05 -23.41 -21.59
CA ILE A 115 -12.31 -22.19 -21.96
C ILE A 115 -11.44 -22.39 -23.21
N LYS A 116 -10.93 -23.60 -23.46
CA LYS A 116 -10.15 -23.92 -24.67
C LYS A 116 -11.01 -23.95 -25.94
N THR A 117 -12.30 -24.25 -25.80
CA THR A 117 -13.26 -24.29 -26.91
C THR A 117 -14.29 -23.17 -26.82
N ALA A 118 -14.04 -22.16 -25.98
CA ALA A 118 -14.96 -21.08 -25.72
C ALA A 118 -15.16 -20.24 -26.98
N ASP A 119 -16.38 -19.76 -27.17
CA ASP A 119 -16.65 -18.76 -28.19
C ASP A 119 -16.03 -17.41 -27.80
N ARG A 120 -16.02 -16.49 -28.76
CA ARG A 120 -15.44 -15.16 -28.57
C ARG A 120 -16.13 -14.42 -27.44
N GLN A 121 -17.44 -14.58 -27.28
CA GLN A 121 -18.24 -13.90 -26.26
C GLN A 121 -17.86 -14.35 -24.85
N TYR A 122 -17.63 -15.64 -24.62
CA TYR A 122 -17.18 -16.13 -23.32
C TYR A 122 -15.77 -15.65 -22.98
N MET A 123 -14.87 -15.61 -23.97
CA MET A 123 -13.51 -15.07 -23.78
C MET A 123 -13.51 -13.56 -23.53
N GLU A 124 -14.39 -12.80 -24.19
CA GLU A 124 -14.61 -11.38 -23.91
C GLU A 124 -15.05 -11.18 -22.45
N GLY A 125 -16.06 -11.92 -21.98
CA GLY A 125 -16.50 -11.83 -20.59
C GLY A 125 -15.43 -12.21 -19.56
N PHE A 126 -14.59 -13.22 -19.86
CA PHE A 126 -13.45 -13.57 -19.01
C PHE A 126 -12.42 -12.42 -18.94
N ASN A 127 -12.13 -11.78 -20.08
CA ASN A 127 -11.19 -10.66 -20.12
C ASN A 127 -11.74 -9.43 -19.42
N ASP A 128 -13.04 -9.14 -19.56
CA ASP A 128 -13.70 -8.03 -18.88
C ASP A 128 -13.64 -8.19 -17.35
N GLU A 129 -13.91 -9.41 -16.85
CA GLU A 129 -13.76 -9.72 -15.42
C GLU A 129 -12.30 -9.61 -14.95
N LEU A 130 -11.34 -10.00 -15.79
CA LEU A 130 -9.91 -9.86 -15.49
C LEU A 130 -9.49 -8.39 -15.39
N GLU A 131 -9.90 -7.54 -16.34
CA GLU A 131 -9.61 -6.10 -16.28
C GLU A 131 -10.28 -5.45 -15.08
N ALA A 132 -11.57 -5.74 -14.84
CA ALA A 132 -12.29 -5.25 -13.67
C ALA A 132 -11.63 -5.69 -12.35
N PHE A 133 -11.10 -6.91 -12.30
CA PHE A 133 -10.35 -7.38 -11.14
C PHE A 133 -9.02 -6.65 -10.96
N LYS A 134 -8.24 -6.45 -12.03
CA LYS A 134 -7.00 -5.65 -11.97
C LYS A 134 -7.27 -4.23 -11.47
N ASP A 135 -8.35 -3.60 -11.92
CA ASP A 135 -8.73 -2.27 -11.46
C ASP A 135 -9.09 -2.25 -9.97
N ARG A 136 -9.80 -3.28 -9.48
CA ARG A 136 -10.06 -3.44 -8.03
C ARG A 136 -8.76 -3.64 -7.24
N VAL A 137 -7.80 -4.39 -7.77
CA VAL A 137 -6.48 -4.58 -7.14
C VAL A 137 -5.73 -3.26 -7.04
N ARG A 138 -5.63 -2.51 -8.15
CA ARG A 138 -5.01 -1.17 -8.20
C ARG A 138 -5.65 -0.21 -7.21
N GLY A 139 -6.99 -0.18 -7.15
CA GLY A 139 -7.72 0.64 -6.20
C GLY A 139 -7.40 0.30 -4.74
N ARG A 140 -7.33 -1.00 -4.39
CA ARG A 140 -6.97 -1.42 -3.03
C ARG A 140 -5.50 -1.18 -2.69
N ALA A 141 -4.60 -1.31 -3.66
CA ALA A 141 -3.19 -0.97 -3.47
C ALA A 141 -3.02 0.52 -3.19
N LYS A 142 -3.67 1.39 -3.97
CA LYS A 142 -3.70 2.84 -3.75
C LYS A 142 -4.19 3.21 -2.35
N LEU A 143 -5.29 2.61 -1.89
CA LEU A 143 -5.81 2.83 -0.54
C LEU A 143 -4.82 2.41 0.57
N ARG A 144 -4.06 1.33 0.37
CA ARG A 144 -3.00 0.91 1.33
C ARG A 144 -1.85 1.91 1.37
N ILE A 145 -1.42 2.40 0.20
CA ILE A 145 -0.35 3.41 0.08
C ILE A 145 -0.80 4.73 0.72
N GLU A 146 -2.00 5.22 0.39
CA GLU A 146 -2.56 6.45 0.96
C GLU A 146 -2.70 6.37 2.48
N LYS A 147 -3.12 5.21 3.02
CA LYS A 147 -3.17 5.00 4.47
C LYS A 147 -1.78 5.08 5.11
N ALA A 148 -0.78 4.43 4.53
CA ALA A 148 0.59 4.47 5.04
C ALA A 148 1.20 5.87 4.95
N MET A 149 0.94 6.61 3.87
CA MET A 149 1.36 8.00 3.71
C MET A 149 0.72 8.90 4.75
N LYS A 150 -0.59 8.76 4.98
CA LYS A 150 -1.30 9.54 6.00
C LYS A 150 -0.77 9.28 7.41
N GLU A 151 -0.54 8.01 7.76
CA GLU A 151 0.05 7.65 9.05
C GLU A 151 1.46 8.26 9.22
N TYR A 152 2.26 8.26 8.16
CA TYR A 152 3.57 8.91 8.15
C TYR A 152 3.47 10.43 8.32
N GLU A 153 2.56 11.09 7.59
CA GLU A 153 2.31 12.53 7.72
C GLU A 153 1.82 12.92 9.11
N GLU A 154 0.96 12.09 9.74
CA GLU A 154 0.49 12.29 11.11
C GLU A 154 1.63 12.15 12.13
N GLU A 155 2.55 11.20 11.94
CA GLU A 155 3.74 11.06 12.79
C GLU A 155 4.70 12.25 12.63
N GLU A 156 4.96 12.70 11.41
CA GLU A 156 5.75 13.92 11.16
C GLU A 156 5.06 15.17 11.72
N ARG A 157 3.72 15.24 11.62
CA ARG A 157 2.92 16.28 12.24
C ARG A 157 3.11 16.31 13.75
N LYS A 158 3.04 15.16 14.42
CA LYS A 158 3.27 15.06 15.87
C LYS A 158 4.66 15.55 16.27
N LYS A 159 5.70 15.26 15.48
CA LYS A 159 7.09 15.69 15.75
C LYS A 159 7.28 17.20 15.66
N ARG A 160 6.50 17.90 14.83
CA ARG A 160 6.60 19.36 14.63
C ARG A 160 5.61 20.18 15.47
N LEU A 161 4.77 19.55 16.30
CA LEU A 161 3.85 20.28 17.16
C LEU A 161 4.62 21.19 18.13
N GLY A 162 4.12 22.42 18.26
CA GLY A 162 4.63 23.38 19.23
C GLY A 162 4.29 23.00 20.68
N PRO A 163 4.72 23.83 21.65
CA PRO A 163 4.59 23.56 23.09
C PRO A 163 3.14 23.40 23.57
N GLY A 164 2.17 23.96 22.87
CA GLY A 164 0.73 23.83 23.14
C GLY A 164 0.03 22.79 22.26
N GLY A 165 0.76 21.95 21.53
CA GLY A 165 0.20 20.88 20.70
C GLY A 165 -0.42 21.35 19.38
N LEU A 166 -0.14 22.59 18.96
CA LEU A 166 -0.58 23.12 17.67
C LEU A 166 0.52 22.97 16.62
N ASP A 167 0.14 22.71 15.37
CA ASP A 167 1.06 22.66 14.24
C ASP A 167 1.35 24.08 13.74
N PRO A 168 2.61 24.54 13.72
CA PRO A 168 2.97 25.86 13.21
C PRO A 168 2.55 26.09 11.76
N VAL A 169 2.51 25.06 10.90
CA VAL A 169 2.04 25.21 9.52
C VAL A 169 0.54 25.48 9.48
N GLU A 170 -0.26 24.68 10.19
CA GLU A 170 -1.72 24.86 10.25
C GLU A 170 -2.11 26.19 10.89
N VAL A 171 -1.38 26.61 11.94
CA VAL A 171 -1.62 27.90 12.56
C VAL A 171 -1.33 29.00 11.55
N TYR A 172 -0.16 29.00 10.90
CA TYR A 172 0.23 30.01 9.93
C TYR A 172 -0.78 30.13 8.77
N GLU A 173 -1.20 29.03 8.15
CA GLU A 173 -2.18 29.03 7.05
C GLU A 173 -3.56 29.56 7.46
N SER A 174 -3.92 29.40 8.73
CA SER A 174 -5.19 29.89 9.28
C SER A 174 -5.14 31.34 9.80
N LEU A 175 -3.96 31.98 9.81
CA LEU A 175 -3.83 33.37 10.25
C LEU A 175 -4.40 34.33 9.19
N PRO A 176 -4.90 35.51 9.58
CA PRO A 176 -5.17 36.60 8.67
C PRO A 176 -3.94 36.97 7.83
N GLU A 177 -4.13 37.35 6.56
CA GLU A 177 -3.04 37.73 5.65
C GLU A 177 -2.11 38.80 6.23
N GLU A 178 -2.64 39.75 7.01
CA GLU A 178 -1.83 40.79 7.66
C GLU A 178 -0.82 40.18 8.65
N LEU A 179 -1.24 39.18 9.43
CA LEU A 179 -0.36 38.48 10.37
C LEU A 179 0.62 37.55 9.63
N GLN A 180 0.17 36.85 8.57
CA GLN A 180 1.06 36.04 7.72
C GLN A 180 2.21 36.89 7.15
N LYS A 181 1.89 38.07 6.59
CA LYS A 181 2.89 39.03 6.08
C LYS A 181 3.87 39.51 7.16
N CYS A 182 3.42 39.66 8.40
CA CYS A 182 4.30 40.02 9.53
C CYS A 182 5.31 38.91 9.82
N PHE A 183 4.89 37.64 9.79
CA PHE A 183 5.79 36.50 9.97
C PHE A 183 6.75 36.31 8.80
N ASP A 184 6.29 36.53 7.56
CA ASP A 184 7.13 36.48 6.34
C ASP A 184 8.22 37.54 6.35
N ALA A 185 7.85 38.78 6.73
CA ALA A 185 8.78 39.90 6.85
C ALA A 185 9.68 39.80 8.11
N LYS A 186 9.37 38.87 9.02
CA LYS A 186 9.99 38.74 10.36
C LYS A 186 9.99 40.07 11.13
N ASP A 187 8.96 40.88 10.93
CA ASP A 187 8.87 42.23 11.49
C ASP A 187 7.97 42.23 12.74
N VAL A 188 8.63 42.30 13.90
CA VAL A 188 7.98 42.35 15.22
C VAL A 188 7.14 43.62 15.40
N GLN A 189 7.57 44.74 14.82
CA GLN A 189 6.87 46.02 14.96
C GLN A 189 5.59 46.01 14.13
N MET A 190 5.66 45.48 12.90
CA MET A 190 4.47 45.27 12.07
C MET A 190 3.47 44.33 12.74
N LEU A 191 3.96 43.27 13.41
CA LEU A 191 3.10 42.35 14.15
C LEU A 191 2.37 43.07 15.31
N GLN A 192 3.08 43.89 16.09
CA GLN A 192 2.47 44.67 17.18
C GLN A 192 1.43 45.68 16.68
N ASP A 193 1.72 46.35 15.55
CA ASP A 193 0.82 47.31 14.93
C ASP A 193 -0.45 46.63 14.39
N ALA A 194 -0.31 45.46 13.75
CA ALA A 194 -1.44 44.67 13.26
C ALA A 194 -2.33 44.20 14.42
N ILE A 195 -1.72 43.69 15.50
CA ILE A 195 -2.42 43.24 16.69
C ILE A 195 -3.15 44.39 17.40
N SER A 196 -2.58 45.60 17.43
CA SER A 196 -3.19 46.78 18.06
C SER A 196 -4.41 47.32 17.29
N LYS A 197 -4.51 47.02 15.99
CA LYS A 197 -5.63 47.42 15.13
C LYS A 197 -6.77 46.41 15.12
N MET A 198 -6.50 45.18 15.55
CA MET A 198 -7.47 44.08 15.62
C MET A 198 -8.33 44.17 16.89
N ASP A 199 -9.49 43.53 16.89
CA ASP A 199 -10.28 43.37 18.11
C ASP A 199 -9.44 42.64 19.19
N PRO A 200 -9.47 43.10 20.46
CA PRO A 200 -8.69 42.50 21.53
C PRO A 200 -8.92 40.98 21.74
N THR A 201 -10.13 40.48 21.43
CA THR A 201 -10.46 39.07 21.57
C THR A 201 -9.85 38.23 20.44
N ASP A 202 -9.90 38.72 19.20
CA ASP A 202 -9.30 38.07 18.03
C ASP A 202 -7.76 38.11 18.11
N ALA A 203 -7.20 39.25 18.52
CA ALA A 203 -5.77 39.41 18.78
C ALA A 203 -5.25 38.37 19.78
N LYS A 204 -5.96 38.21 20.90
CA LYS A 204 -5.60 37.21 21.92
C LYS A 204 -5.74 35.79 21.37
N TYR A 205 -6.79 35.50 20.61
CA TYR A 205 -7.01 34.19 20.00
C TYR A 205 -5.87 33.79 19.05
N HIS A 206 -5.49 34.66 18.11
CA HIS A 206 -4.42 34.37 17.16
C HIS A 206 -3.05 34.33 17.84
N MET A 207 -2.75 35.26 18.74
CA MET A 207 -1.44 35.32 19.42
C MET A 207 -1.20 34.09 20.31
N GLN A 208 -2.22 33.63 21.05
CA GLN A 208 -2.12 32.42 21.85
C GLN A 208 -1.79 31.20 20.98
N ARG A 209 -2.43 31.08 19.81
CA ARG A 209 -2.15 30.00 18.86
C ARG A 209 -0.75 30.08 18.26
N CYS A 210 -0.23 31.28 17.99
CA CYS A 210 1.15 31.46 17.54
C CYS A 210 2.15 31.01 18.62
N ILE A 211 1.84 31.21 19.90
CA ILE A 211 2.67 30.74 21.02
C ILE A 211 2.59 29.22 21.16
N ASP A 212 1.38 28.69 21.17
CA ASP A 212 1.11 27.26 21.36
C ASP A 212 1.65 26.41 20.19
N SER A 213 1.78 26.98 19.00
CA SER A 213 2.42 26.35 17.84
C SER A 213 3.93 26.59 17.75
N GLY A 214 4.50 27.47 18.58
CA GLY A 214 5.90 27.83 18.53
C GLY A 214 6.29 28.80 17.41
N LEU A 215 5.32 29.33 16.64
CA LEU A 215 5.54 30.41 15.66
C LEU A 215 6.03 31.70 16.33
N TRP A 216 5.63 31.93 17.59
CA TRP A 216 6.01 33.12 18.35
C TRP A 216 6.42 32.75 19.76
N VAL A 217 7.61 33.18 20.19
CA VAL A 217 8.06 33.01 21.58
C VAL A 217 7.90 34.35 22.30
N PRO A 218 7.02 34.47 23.31
CA PRO A 218 6.89 35.70 24.07
C PRO A 218 8.20 36.02 24.78
N ASN A 219 8.80 37.15 24.45
CA ASN A 219 9.98 37.67 25.15
C ASN A 219 9.62 37.95 26.62
N SER A 220 9.82 36.95 27.49
CA SER A 220 9.86 37.12 28.93
C SER A 220 11.28 36.82 29.41
N LYS A 221 12.14 37.84 29.19
CA LYS A 221 13.56 38.02 29.55
C LYS A 221 14.47 38.08 28.32
N SER A 222 15.04 39.25 28.13
CA SER A 222 16.19 39.55 27.27
C SER A 222 17.34 38.53 27.42
N SER A 223 18.05 38.28 26.31
CA SER A 223 19.27 37.45 26.12
C SER A 223 19.06 35.94 26.26
N GLU A 224 19.37 35.10 25.29
CA GLU A 224 20.60 35.06 24.48
C GLU A 224 20.32 34.85 22.99
N ALA A 225 20.97 35.69 22.18
CA ALA A 225 21.26 35.37 20.80
C ALA A 225 22.18 34.13 20.76
N LYS A 226 21.75 33.09 20.06
CA LYS A 226 22.67 32.24 19.30
C LYS A 226 22.43 32.48 17.82
N GLU A 227 22.89 33.63 17.36
CA GLU A 227 23.42 33.80 16.00
C GLU A 227 24.94 33.69 16.16
N GLY A 228 25.70 32.93 15.39
CA GLY A 228 25.42 32.05 14.26
C GLY A 228 26.76 31.43 13.82
N GLU A 229 26.73 30.58 12.80
CA GLU A 229 27.84 30.55 11.81
C GLU A 229 27.35 29.86 10.53
N GLU A 230 26.92 30.66 9.56
CA GLU A 230 27.21 30.35 8.16
C GLU A 230 28.63 30.86 7.86
N ALA A 231 29.50 29.96 7.44
CA ALA A 231 30.69 30.30 6.68
C ALA A 231 31.02 29.13 5.75
N GLY A 232 30.46 29.14 4.55
CA GLY A 232 31.12 28.50 3.43
C GLY A 232 32.38 29.29 3.05
N PRO A 233 33.47 28.62 2.64
CA PRO A 233 34.46 29.26 1.80
C PRO A 233 34.58 28.54 0.45
N GLY A 234 34.35 29.30 -0.61
CA GLY A 234 35.18 29.37 -1.82
C GLY A 234 35.42 28.10 -2.63
N ASP A 235 34.80 28.04 -3.80
CA ASP A 235 35.26 27.24 -4.93
C ASP A 235 36.51 27.89 -5.57
N PRO A 236 37.57 27.13 -5.88
CA PRO A 236 38.24 27.30 -7.15
C PRO A 236 38.39 25.96 -7.90
N LEU A 237 37.71 25.93 -9.05
CA LEU A 237 37.87 25.09 -10.22
C LEU A 237 39.33 24.64 -10.50
N LEU A 238 39.56 23.32 -10.68
CA LEU A 238 40.07 22.69 -11.92
C LEU A 238 40.52 21.22 -11.71
N GLU A 239 39.93 20.34 -12.54
CA GLU A 239 40.45 19.12 -13.15
C GLU A 239 41.15 18.01 -12.32
N ALA A 240 40.52 16.84 -12.25
CA ALA A 240 40.93 15.61 -12.99
C ALA A 240 40.45 14.33 -12.27
N THR A 241 39.57 13.57 -12.90
CA THR A 241 39.48 12.10 -12.75
C THR A 241 40.18 11.46 -13.97
N PRO A 242 40.41 10.13 -14.07
CA PRO A 242 40.44 9.04 -13.08
C PRO A 242 41.73 8.17 -13.21
N LYS A 243 41.91 7.16 -12.34
CA LYS A 243 42.60 5.85 -12.59
C LYS A 243 42.53 5.03 -11.30
N SER A 244 41.90 3.85 -11.19
CA SER A 244 42.13 2.54 -11.84
C SER A 244 43.58 2.02 -11.74
N GLY A 245 43.76 0.99 -10.91
CA GLY A 245 44.70 -0.11 -11.12
C GLY A 245 46.05 -0.02 -10.41
N ASP A 246 46.33 -0.98 -9.53
CA ASP A 246 47.58 -1.74 -9.63
C ASP A 246 47.39 -3.14 -9.02
N GLU A 247 47.26 -4.13 -9.93
CA GLU A 247 47.69 -5.51 -9.70
C GLU A 247 49.21 -5.52 -9.51
N LYS A 248 49.72 -6.34 -8.57
CA LYS A 248 50.89 -7.20 -8.82
C LYS A 248 50.80 -8.49 -7.99
N ASP A 249 50.28 -9.51 -8.64
CA ASP A 249 51.02 -10.71 -9.08
C ASP A 249 52.15 -11.21 -8.16
N VAL A 250 51.98 -12.42 -7.59
CA VAL A 250 53.06 -13.39 -7.39
C VAL A 250 52.52 -14.79 -7.67
N SER A 251 53.12 -15.42 -8.67
CA SER A 251 52.91 -16.79 -9.14
C SER A 251 53.24 -17.86 -8.10
N ALA A 252 52.47 -18.95 -8.12
CA ALA A 252 52.90 -20.35 -8.01
C ALA A 252 51.74 -21.28 -8.38
#